data_AF-A0A662ADK7-F1
#
_entry.id   AF-A0A662ADK7-F1
#
_cell.length_a   1.000
_cell.length_b   1.000
_cell.length_c   1.000
_cell.angle_alpha   90.00
_cell.angle_beta   90.00
_cell.angle_gamma   90.00
#
_symmetry.space_group_name_H-M   'P 1'
#
loop_
_entity.id
_entity.type
_entity.pdbx_description
1 polymer ?
#
loop_
_entity_poly.entity_id
_entity_poly.type
_entity_poly.pdbx_seq_one_letter_code
_entity_poly.pdbx_strand_id
1 'polypeptide(L)'
;MVAINHKIIELDKVVVKFAGDSGDGMQLTGTQFSDTSAFIGNDLATFPDFPSEIRAPQGTVAGVSGFQVHVGHANIYTSGDLADVLVAMNPAALKYNLKHCKPSAIIIVDVDSFNAKAFKKAGYEADPLKDKALGGFKIIKAPITEMVRITLKETGLDSKTIDKSRNQFVAGMLYFMFNRDIKTGIDFLQEKFAKKPALVDSNVKVLKAGFNYAETIEELATTYVIKPNLNKKGKYRNIIGNQATAWGLMAAAERADLPLFLGSYPITPATGILEELAKHKELGIKTFQAEDEIAGVISSIGAAYAGSFAATSTSGPGLSLKSEALGLAMITELPLVIVNVMRGGPSTGLPTKTEQTDLLQALYGRNGEAPIPVIAASSPADCFNWAFEASRIAIERMTPVILLTDSYLANGSELWHIPDVNKLPKIKADIVEANDDSYLPYNRDEKTFARRWAAPGVPGNEHRVGGLEKSDGKGSVSHDPINHEKMVYNRAEKVRRIADMYPKQETMGKEKGKLLVIGWGGSKGAIYTAFSELEEKGADIAFTNFNYIFPLPKETEEILGKYDTILVCELNSGQFADYLRTQFPQFSYQQYNKVQAQPFMVSELKAKFNEMLEA
;
A
#
# COMPACT_ATOMS: atom_id res chain seq x y z
N MET A 1 7.15 50.26 2.13
CA MET A 1 6.79 48.82 2.21
C MET A 1 5.38 48.75 2.76
N VAL A 2 4.40 48.50 1.89
CA VAL A 2 3.02 48.23 2.34
C VAL A 2 3.06 46.80 2.88
N ALA A 3 2.75 46.62 4.16
CA ALA A 3 2.62 45.29 4.74
C ALA A 3 1.44 44.60 4.03
N ILE A 4 1.72 43.63 3.16
CA ILE A 4 0.70 42.75 2.61
C ILE A 4 0.15 41.97 3.80
N ASN A 5 -1.06 42.35 4.24
CA ASN A 5 -1.71 41.70 5.37
C ASN A 5 -2.28 40.37 4.86
N HIS A 6 -1.51 39.29 4.99
CA HIS A 6 -1.90 37.98 4.49
C HIS A 6 -3.13 37.47 5.26
N LYS A 7 -4.21 37.18 4.54
CA LYS A 7 -5.40 36.57 5.13
C LYS A 7 -5.10 35.09 5.38
N ILE A 8 -5.13 34.67 6.64
CA ILE A 8 -4.95 33.27 7.02
C ILE A 8 -6.31 32.58 7.11
N ILE A 9 -6.47 31.47 6.41
CA ILE A 9 -7.67 30.61 6.46
C ILE A 9 -7.31 29.28 7.10
N GLU A 10 -8.08 28.87 8.11
CA GLU A 10 -7.97 27.54 8.69
C GLU A 10 -8.73 26.52 7.84
N LEU A 11 -8.10 25.39 7.55
CA LEU A 11 -8.68 24.26 6.82
C LEU A 11 -8.65 22.99 7.68
N ASP A 12 -9.73 22.22 7.64
CA ASP A 12 -9.77 20.89 8.27
C ASP A 12 -8.87 19.89 7.53
N LYS A 13 -8.88 19.96 6.19
CA LYS A 13 -8.10 19.09 5.29
C LYS A 13 -7.86 19.75 3.94
N VAL A 14 -6.80 19.33 3.24
CA VAL A 14 -6.45 19.77 1.89
C VAL A 14 -5.88 18.63 1.08
N VAL A 15 -6.22 18.58 -0.21
CA VAL A 15 -5.62 17.67 -1.19
C VAL A 15 -4.71 18.47 -2.13
N VAL A 16 -3.42 18.17 -2.13
CA VAL A 16 -2.42 18.76 -3.03
C VAL A 16 -1.95 17.71 -4.01
N LYS A 17 -1.99 18.02 -5.31
CA LYS A 17 -1.50 17.15 -6.37
C LYS A 17 -0.34 17.79 -7.11
N PHE A 18 0.80 17.12 -7.09
CA PHE A 18 2.00 17.48 -7.85
C PHE A 18 1.99 16.73 -9.17
N ALA A 19 2.12 17.42 -10.30
CA ALA A 19 2.11 16.80 -11.62
C ALA A 19 3.16 17.41 -12.55
N GLY A 20 3.92 16.55 -13.22
CA GLY A 20 4.98 16.91 -14.15
C GLY A 20 5.40 15.72 -15.00
N ASP A 21 6.52 15.82 -15.71
CA ASP A 21 7.07 14.69 -16.43
C ASP A 21 7.80 13.74 -15.47
N SER A 22 7.87 12.45 -15.81
CA SER A 22 8.75 11.50 -15.14
C SER A 22 10.20 12.04 -15.09
N GLY A 23 10.72 12.22 -13.88
CA GLY A 23 12.06 12.78 -13.64
C GLY A 23 12.09 14.25 -13.20
N ASP A 24 10.96 14.96 -13.21
CA ASP A 24 10.85 16.35 -12.71
C ASP A 24 10.90 16.45 -11.16
N GLY A 25 11.00 15.33 -10.45
CA GLY A 25 11.14 15.31 -8.99
C GLY A 25 9.84 15.59 -8.23
N MET A 26 8.67 15.41 -8.85
CA MET A 26 7.35 15.61 -8.21
C MET A 26 7.15 14.68 -7.01
N GLN A 27 7.64 13.44 -7.10
CA GLN A 27 7.65 12.49 -5.99
C GLN A 27 8.45 13.02 -4.80
N LEU A 28 9.64 13.57 -5.04
CA LEU A 28 10.52 14.10 -3.99
C LEU A 28 9.86 15.27 -3.26
N THR A 29 9.30 16.23 -4.00
CA THR A 29 8.59 17.38 -3.43
C THR A 29 7.37 16.94 -2.64
N GLY A 30 6.62 15.98 -3.17
CA GLY A 30 5.47 15.39 -2.50
C GLY A 30 5.84 14.69 -1.18
N THR A 31 6.89 13.87 -1.19
CA THR A 31 7.43 13.23 0.03
C THR A 31 7.88 14.27 1.04
N GLN A 32 8.64 15.28 0.62
CA GLN A 32 9.08 16.38 1.49
C GLN A 32 7.90 17.10 2.15
N PHE A 33 6.84 17.40 1.39
CA PHE A 33 5.64 18.04 1.94
C PHE A 33 4.88 17.13 2.92
N SER A 34 4.86 15.82 2.64
CA SER A 34 4.24 14.82 3.51
C SER A 34 5.00 14.67 4.83
N ASP A 35 6.33 14.54 4.76
CA ASP A 35 7.19 14.38 5.94
C ASP A 35 7.15 15.62 6.85
N THR A 36 7.15 16.82 6.26
CA THR A 36 6.94 18.07 7.01
C THR A 36 5.57 18.10 7.69
N SER A 37 4.51 17.65 7.00
CA SER A 37 3.17 17.61 7.58
C SER A 37 3.07 16.61 8.74
N ALA A 38 3.72 15.44 8.62
CA ALA A 38 3.83 14.47 9.72
C ALA A 38 4.61 15.04 10.91
N PHE A 39 5.72 15.74 10.67
CA PHE A 39 6.54 16.35 11.72
C PHE A 39 5.78 17.40 12.54
N ILE A 40 4.91 18.18 11.88
CA ILE A 40 4.06 19.17 12.54
C ILE A 40 2.92 18.50 13.34
N GLY A 41 2.61 17.22 13.06
CA GLY A 41 1.59 16.44 13.73
C GLY A 41 0.26 16.38 12.97
N ASN A 42 0.25 16.65 11.67
CA ASN A 42 -0.94 16.42 10.84
C ASN A 42 -1.08 14.93 10.48
N ASP A 43 -2.32 14.52 10.26
CA ASP A 43 -2.60 13.22 9.64
C ASP A 43 -2.48 13.34 8.12
N LEU A 44 -2.10 12.24 7.46
CA LEU A 44 -1.90 12.25 6.02
C LEU A 44 -2.13 10.89 5.36
N ALA A 45 -2.47 10.94 4.07
CA ALA A 45 -2.40 9.81 3.16
C ALA A 45 -1.89 10.26 1.79
N THR A 46 -1.06 9.43 1.15
CA THR A 46 -0.46 9.75 -0.16
C THR A 46 -0.81 8.74 -1.23
N PHE A 47 -0.78 9.19 -2.48
CA PHE A 47 -0.93 8.33 -3.66
C PHE A 47 0.03 8.76 -4.77
N PRO A 48 1.14 8.03 -4.96
CA PRO A 48 1.98 8.15 -6.14
C PRO A 48 1.25 7.62 -7.37
N ASP A 49 1.15 8.42 -8.42
CA ASP A 49 0.57 8.03 -9.70
C ASP A 49 1.62 8.18 -10.81
N PHE A 50 2.30 7.10 -11.19
CA PHE A 50 3.33 7.13 -12.23
C PHE A 50 2.92 6.34 -13.48
N PRO A 51 3.37 6.79 -14.66
CA PRO A 51 3.08 6.09 -15.90
C PRO A 51 3.84 4.75 -15.92
N SER A 52 3.31 3.77 -16.66
CA SER A 52 3.98 2.48 -16.82
C SER A 52 5.24 2.57 -17.71
N GLU A 53 5.35 3.61 -18.54
CA GLU A 53 6.53 3.87 -19.36
C GLU A 53 7.64 4.57 -18.56
N ILE A 54 8.79 3.93 -18.43
CA ILE A 54 9.96 4.48 -17.72
C ILE A 54 10.48 5.78 -18.39
N ARG A 55 10.34 5.90 -19.72
CA ARG A 55 10.78 7.06 -20.51
C ARG A 55 9.78 7.43 -21.60
N ALA A 56 8.54 7.70 -21.20
CA ALA A 56 7.60 8.36 -22.09
C ALA A 56 8.19 9.70 -22.61
N PRO A 57 7.86 10.13 -23.84
CA PRO A 57 8.35 11.39 -24.36
C PRO A 57 7.92 12.57 -23.47
N GLN A 58 8.89 13.39 -23.06
CA GLN A 58 8.63 14.56 -22.21
C GLN A 58 7.62 15.54 -22.84
N GLY A 59 6.68 16.00 -22.01
CA GLY A 59 5.59 16.90 -22.38
C GLY A 59 4.42 16.20 -23.07
N THR A 60 4.30 14.87 -22.98
CA THR A 60 3.14 14.11 -23.48
C THR A 60 2.29 13.61 -22.32
N VAL A 61 0.99 13.41 -22.55
CA VAL A 61 0.04 12.93 -21.53
C VAL A 61 0.45 11.56 -20.98
N ALA A 62 1.03 10.69 -21.81
CA ALA A 62 1.52 9.37 -21.41
C ALA A 62 2.72 9.44 -20.45
N GLY A 63 3.47 10.54 -20.42
CA GLY A 63 4.63 10.74 -19.56
C GLY A 63 4.36 11.50 -18.27
N VAL A 64 3.09 11.85 -18.00
CA VAL A 64 2.70 12.57 -16.79
C VAL A 64 2.87 11.65 -15.59
N SER A 65 3.67 12.10 -14.63
CA SER A 65 3.76 11.55 -13.28
C SER A 65 3.12 12.50 -12.29
N GLY A 66 2.35 11.93 -11.38
CA GLY A 66 1.63 12.59 -10.31
C GLY A 66 2.04 12.10 -8.93
N PHE A 67 1.90 12.96 -7.92
CA PHE A 67 1.92 12.59 -6.52
C PHE A 67 0.82 13.37 -5.81
N GLN A 68 -0.11 12.67 -5.17
CA GLN A 68 -1.20 13.29 -4.45
C GLN A 68 -1.00 13.13 -2.94
N VAL A 69 -1.22 14.20 -2.20
CA VAL A 69 -1.13 14.24 -0.74
C VAL A 69 -2.43 14.80 -0.19
N HIS A 70 -3.05 14.05 0.70
CA HIS A 70 -4.14 14.54 1.54
C HIS A 70 -3.58 14.80 2.92
N VAL A 71 -3.67 16.03 3.39
CA VAL A 71 -3.24 16.42 4.74
C VAL A 71 -4.44 16.96 5.49
N GLY A 72 -4.61 16.56 6.73
CA GLY A 72 -5.70 17.05 7.56
C GLY A 72 -5.35 17.12 9.03
N HIS A 73 -6.26 17.74 9.79
CA HIS A 73 -6.15 17.78 11.24
C HIS A 73 -6.19 16.38 11.85
N ALA A 74 -7.09 15.50 11.41
CA ALA A 74 -7.22 14.14 11.90
C ALA A 74 -7.94 13.24 10.87
N ASN A 75 -7.86 11.92 11.07
CA ASN A 75 -8.73 10.93 10.43
C ASN A 75 -8.64 10.94 8.89
N ILE A 76 -7.42 10.98 8.37
CA ILE A 76 -7.16 10.92 6.92
C ILE A 76 -6.85 9.48 6.51
N TYR A 77 -7.79 8.84 5.82
CA TYR A 77 -7.68 7.43 5.39
C TYR A 77 -7.59 7.25 3.87
N THR A 78 -7.69 8.33 3.10
CA THR A 78 -7.63 8.31 1.63
C THR A 78 -6.75 9.43 1.12
N SER A 79 -6.18 9.26 -0.05
CA SER A 79 -5.46 10.34 -0.75
C SER A 79 -6.37 11.49 -1.22
N GLY A 80 -7.68 11.40 -1.02
CA GLY A 80 -8.69 12.40 -1.39
C GLY A 80 -9.22 12.25 -2.82
N ASP A 81 -10.49 12.59 -3.03
CA ASP A 81 -11.16 12.41 -4.33
C ASP A 81 -10.64 13.39 -5.40
N LEU A 82 -10.58 14.67 -5.04
CA LEU A 82 -10.27 15.79 -5.94
C LEU A 82 -9.30 16.75 -5.27
N ALA A 83 -8.34 17.26 -6.05
CA ALA A 83 -7.34 18.21 -5.58
C ALA A 83 -7.94 19.59 -5.29
N ASP A 84 -7.58 20.16 -4.14
CA ASP A 84 -7.77 21.57 -3.79
C ASP A 84 -6.69 22.44 -4.44
N VAL A 85 -5.47 21.89 -4.56
CA VAL A 85 -4.33 22.54 -5.21
C VAL A 85 -3.70 21.58 -6.22
N LEU A 86 -3.59 22.00 -7.48
CA LEU A 86 -2.84 21.31 -8.52
C LEU A 86 -1.57 22.10 -8.86
N VAL A 87 -0.41 21.48 -8.71
CA VAL A 87 0.83 21.96 -9.31
C VAL A 87 0.99 21.23 -10.65
N ALA A 88 0.93 21.96 -11.76
CA ALA A 88 1.14 21.42 -13.10
C ALA A 88 2.37 22.06 -13.77
N MET A 89 3.47 21.32 -13.83
CA MET A 89 4.75 21.81 -14.34
C MET A 89 4.78 22.02 -15.87
N ASN A 90 3.80 21.48 -16.61
CA ASN A 90 3.71 21.61 -18.05
C ASN A 90 2.25 21.42 -18.55
N PRO A 91 1.96 21.72 -19.84
CA PRO A 91 0.60 21.58 -20.38
C PRO A 91 0.05 20.14 -20.33
N ALA A 92 0.88 19.11 -20.51
CA ALA A 92 0.42 17.73 -20.44
C ALA A 92 -0.06 17.35 -19.03
N ALA A 93 0.69 17.78 -18.00
CA ALA A 93 0.34 17.61 -16.60
C ALA A 93 -0.99 18.30 -16.26
N LEU A 94 -1.21 19.51 -16.79
CA LEU A 94 -2.48 20.22 -16.66
C LEU A 94 -3.63 19.43 -17.30
N LYS A 95 -3.48 19.03 -18.57
CA LYS A 95 -4.50 18.29 -19.34
C LYS A 95 -4.94 17.01 -18.66
N TYR A 96 -3.98 16.23 -18.16
CA TYR A 96 -4.25 14.94 -17.53
C TYR A 96 -4.99 15.09 -16.20
N ASN A 97 -4.63 16.11 -15.39
CA ASN A 97 -5.09 16.23 -14.01
C ASN A 97 -6.24 17.21 -13.78
N LEU A 98 -6.60 18.06 -14.75
CA LEU A 98 -7.65 19.06 -14.55
C LEU A 98 -8.99 18.44 -14.14
N LYS A 99 -9.34 17.27 -14.69
CA LYS A 99 -10.54 16.49 -14.33
C LYS A 99 -10.55 15.95 -12.89
N HIS A 100 -9.40 15.98 -12.22
CA HIS A 100 -9.21 15.52 -10.83
C HIS A 100 -9.06 16.69 -9.86
N CYS A 101 -9.53 17.88 -10.23
CA CYS A 101 -9.49 19.08 -9.40
C CYS A 101 -10.91 19.49 -9.00
N LYS A 102 -11.06 20.08 -7.81
CA LYS A 102 -12.34 20.68 -7.41
C LYS A 102 -12.64 21.91 -8.28
N PRO A 103 -13.92 22.27 -8.50
CA PRO A 103 -14.29 23.41 -9.34
C PRO A 103 -13.62 24.74 -8.95
N SER A 104 -13.29 24.94 -7.67
CA SER A 104 -12.63 26.14 -7.13
C SER A 104 -11.15 25.94 -6.79
N ALA A 105 -10.51 24.91 -7.35
CA ALA A 105 -9.12 24.59 -7.01
C ALA A 105 -8.14 25.68 -7.46
N ILE A 106 -7.02 25.76 -6.73
CA ILE A 106 -5.87 26.59 -7.10
C ILE A 106 -4.99 25.78 -8.03
N ILE A 107 -4.62 26.34 -9.19
CA ILE A 107 -3.71 25.69 -10.14
C ILE A 107 -2.44 26.53 -10.26
N ILE A 108 -1.32 25.98 -9.79
CA ILE A 108 0.01 26.58 -9.96
C ILE A 108 0.63 25.98 -11.21
N VAL A 109 1.05 26.85 -12.14
CA VAL A 109 1.73 26.45 -13.37
C VAL A 109 3.10 27.11 -13.49
N ASP A 110 4.06 26.37 -14.05
CA ASP A 110 5.31 26.93 -14.56
C ASP A 110 5.03 27.59 -15.92
N VAL A 111 4.75 28.89 -15.94
CA VAL A 111 4.31 29.60 -17.16
C VAL A 111 5.36 29.52 -18.27
N ASP A 112 6.65 29.38 -17.92
CA ASP A 112 7.76 29.25 -18.87
C ASP A 112 7.67 27.96 -19.69
N SER A 113 7.01 26.93 -19.15
CA SER A 113 6.78 25.65 -19.81
C SER A 113 5.56 25.65 -20.75
N PHE A 114 4.77 26.74 -20.78
CA PHE A 114 3.56 26.88 -21.59
C PHE A 114 3.83 27.64 -22.90
N ASN A 115 4.37 26.94 -23.89
CA ASN A 115 4.67 27.46 -25.22
C ASN A 115 4.08 26.59 -26.35
N ALA A 116 4.04 27.13 -27.57
CA ALA A 116 3.43 26.46 -28.73
C ALA A 116 3.95 25.04 -28.98
N LYS A 117 5.25 24.78 -28.74
CA LYS A 117 5.84 23.44 -28.89
C LYS A 117 5.30 22.48 -27.83
N ALA A 118 5.17 22.93 -26.58
CA ALA A 118 4.62 22.14 -25.49
C ALA A 118 3.12 21.86 -25.68
N PHE A 119 2.36 22.81 -26.20
CA PHE A 119 0.93 22.63 -26.53
C PHE A 119 0.75 21.51 -27.54
N LYS A 120 1.51 21.53 -28.64
CA LYS A 120 1.45 20.49 -29.67
C LYS A 120 1.76 19.10 -29.10
N LYS A 121 2.76 18.98 -28.22
CA LYS A 121 3.12 17.70 -27.57
C LYS A 121 2.03 17.20 -26.61
N ALA A 122 1.38 18.10 -25.87
CA ALA A 122 0.26 17.77 -24.99
C ALA A 122 -1.07 17.55 -25.75
N GLY A 123 -1.08 17.83 -27.06
CA GLY A 123 -2.27 17.75 -27.90
C GLY A 123 -3.28 18.87 -27.62
N TYR A 124 -2.80 20.08 -27.37
CA TYR A 124 -3.60 21.31 -27.37
C TYR A 124 -3.47 22.02 -28.72
N GLU A 125 -4.58 22.58 -29.20
CA GLU A 125 -4.62 23.38 -30.43
C GLU A 125 -4.25 24.85 -30.18
N ALA A 126 -4.54 25.35 -28.98
CA ALA A 126 -4.28 26.72 -28.56
C ALA A 126 -3.73 26.76 -27.13
N ASP A 127 -3.42 27.97 -26.64
CA ASP A 127 -2.95 28.18 -25.27
C ASP A 127 -4.03 27.80 -24.24
N PRO A 128 -3.83 26.73 -23.45
CA PRO A 128 -4.83 26.26 -22.49
C PRO A 128 -5.07 27.27 -21.37
N LEU A 129 -4.13 28.18 -21.07
CA LEU A 129 -4.27 29.17 -19.99
C LEU A 129 -5.21 30.33 -20.35
N LYS A 130 -5.71 30.36 -21.58
CA LYS A 130 -6.73 31.31 -22.08
C LYS A 130 -8.09 30.65 -22.30
N ASP A 131 -8.20 29.34 -22.05
CA ASP A 131 -9.43 28.60 -22.23
C ASP A 131 -10.47 29.03 -21.18
N LYS A 132 -11.71 29.25 -21.61
CA LYS A 132 -12.84 29.52 -20.72
C LYS A 132 -13.12 28.36 -19.77
N ALA A 133 -12.74 27.13 -20.13
CA ALA A 133 -12.84 25.96 -19.27
C ALA A 133 -12.04 26.11 -17.96
N LEU A 134 -11.04 26.99 -17.92
CA LEU A 134 -10.30 27.31 -16.69
C LEU A 134 -10.97 28.38 -15.82
N GLY A 135 -12.09 28.97 -16.25
CA GLY A 135 -12.70 30.12 -15.58
C GLY A 135 -13.18 29.88 -14.14
N GLY A 136 -13.40 28.63 -13.74
CA GLY A 136 -13.74 28.27 -12.35
C GLY A 136 -12.54 28.20 -11.40
N PHE A 137 -11.31 28.08 -11.94
CA PHE A 137 -10.11 27.83 -11.17
C PHE A 137 -9.33 29.12 -10.90
N LYS A 138 -8.61 29.16 -9.77
CA LYS A 138 -7.65 30.21 -9.48
C LYS A 138 -6.28 29.83 -10.04
N ILE A 139 -5.87 30.42 -11.16
CA ILE A 139 -4.60 30.10 -11.82
C ILE A 139 -3.48 31.02 -11.31
N ILE A 140 -2.40 30.43 -10.81
CA ILE A 140 -1.16 31.11 -10.42
C ILE A 140 -0.10 30.82 -11.50
N LYS A 141 0.28 31.84 -12.25
CA LYS A 141 1.25 31.75 -13.36
C LYS A 141 2.63 32.15 -12.86
N ALA A 142 3.37 31.20 -12.29
CA ALA A 142 4.71 31.46 -11.77
C ALA A 142 5.78 31.19 -12.84
N PRO A 143 6.74 32.11 -13.08
CA PRO A 143 7.88 31.90 -13.98
C PRO A 143 8.94 31.03 -13.28
N ILE A 144 8.58 29.78 -12.97
CA ILE A 144 9.37 28.88 -12.11
C ILE A 144 10.73 28.58 -12.76
N THR A 145 10.74 28.21 -14.04
CA THR A 145 11.98 27.85 -14.74
C THR A 145 12.94 29.04 -14.82
N GLU A 146 12.43 30.22 -15.17
CA GLU A 146 13.22 31.45 -15.24
C GLU A 146 13.82 31.81 -13.87
N MET A 147 12.99 31.84 -12.82
CA MET A 147 13.42 32.19 -11.47
C MET A 147 14.47 31.22 -10.92
N VAL A 148 14.34 29.93 -11.19
CA VAL A 148 15.32 28.90 -10.79
C VAL A 148 16.65 29.13 -11.50
N ARG A 149 16.64 29.43 -12.80
CA ARG A 149 17.84 29.71 -13.58
C ARG A 149 18.55 30.98 -13.12
N ILE A 150 17.79 32.04 -12.80
CA ILE A 150 18.35 33.27 -12.23
C ILE A 150 19.00 32.98 -10.88
N THR A 151 18.29 32.27 -10.00
CA THR A 151 18.77 31.94 -8.64
C THR A 151 20.08 31.14 -8.64
N LEU A 152 20.26 30.25 -9.62
CA LEU A 152 21.42 29.36 -9.69
C LEU A 152 22.49 29.78 -10.72
N LYS A 153 22.33 30.94 -11.38
CA LYS A 153 23.19 31.39 -12.48
C LYS A 153 24.69 31.38 -12.14
N GLU A 154 25.04 31.76 -10.90
CA GLU A 154 26.43 31.91 -10.45
C GLU A 154 26.98 30.68 -9.71
N THR A 155 26.22 29.57 -9.68
CA THR A 155 26.62 28.35 -8.95
C THR A 155 27.55 27.43 -9.73
N GLY A 156 27.77 27.70 -11.02
CA GLY A 156 28.59 26.86 -11.91
C GLY A 156 27.95 25.52 -12.28
N LEU A 157 26.70 25.27 -11.90
CA LEU A 157 25.94 24.07 -12.27
C LEU A 157 25.52 24.12 -13.74
N ASP A 158 25.47 22.96 -14.39
CA ASP A 158 24.96 22.86 -15.76
C ASP A 158 23.44 23.08 -15.81
N SER A 159 22.93 23.54 -16.97
CA SER A 159 21.51 23.89 -17.13
C SER A 159 20.55 22.75 -16.80
N LYS A 160 20.94 21.49 -17.06
CA LYS A 160 20.08 20.33 -16.78
C LYS A 160 19.98 20.07 -15.28
N THR A 161 21.06 20.28 -14.53
CA THR A 161 21.03 20.19 -13.07
C THR A 161 20.24 21.34 -12.45
N ILE A 162 20.35 22.56 -12.99
CA ILE A 162 19.56 23.71 -12.56
C ILE A 162 18.05 23.46 -12.77
N ASP A 163 17.64 23.02 -13.95
CA ASP A 163 16.22 22.79 -14.28
C ASP A 163 15.58 21.63 -13.48
N LYS A 164 16.40 20.73 -12.91
CA LYS A 164 15.94 19.67 -12.01
C LYS A 164 15.56 20.17 -10.61
N SER A 165 15.99 21.37 -10.24
CA SER A 165 15.65 21.98 -8.94
C SER A 165 14.33 22.75 -8.96
N ARG A 166 13.63 22.84 -10.10
CA ARG A 166 12.33 23.52 -10.22
C ARG A 166 11.29 23.03 -9.20
N ASN A 167 11.35 21.75 -8.87
CA ASN A 167 10.49 21.12 -7.88
C ASN A 167 10.66 21.70 -6.46
N GLN A 168 11.85 22.22 -6.11
CA GLN A 168 12.10 22.90 -4.84
C GLN A 168 11.56 24.33 -4.83
N PHE A 169 11.48 24.99 -5.97
CA PHE A 169 10.85 26.31 -6.05
C PHE A 169 9.35 26.18 -5.73
N VAL A 170 8.69 25.17 -6.32
CA VAL A 170 7.31 24.81 -5.98
C VAL A 170 7.18 24.45 -4.50
N ALA A 171 8.10 23.65 -3.95
CA ALA A 171 8.09 23.33 -2.52
C ALA A 171 8.07 24.62 -1.68
N GLY A 172 8.94 25.59 -2.00
CA GLY A 172 9.00 26.88 -1.31
C GLY A 172 7.68 27.64 -1.36
N MET A 173 7.06 27.70 -2.54
CA MET A 173 5.74 28.33 -2.70
C MET A 173 4.66 27.66 -1.84
N LEU A 174 4.65 26.33 -1.76
CA LEU A 174 3.68 25.61 -0.94
C LEU A 174 3.94 25.74 0.56
N TYR A 175 5.21 25.85 0.97
CA TYR A 175 5.54 26.14 2.36
C TYR A 175 4.98 27.49 2.78
N PHE A 176 5.09 28.51 1.94
CA PHE A 176 4.45 29.80 2.18
C PHE A 176 2.92 29.68 2.18
N MET A 177 2.34 29.09 1.12
CA MET A 177 0.89 28.92 0.96
C MET A 177 0.23 28.22 2.15
N PHE A 178 0.90 27.23 2.76
CA PHE A 178 0.37 26.45 3.88
C PHE A 178 0.98 26.83 5.24
N ASN A 179 1.59 28.03 5.34
CA ASN A 179 2.22 28.54 6.56
C ASN A 179 3.14 27.51 7.26
N ARG A 180 3.91 26.76 6.48
CA ARG A 180 4.89 25.79 6.96
C ARG A 180 6.23 26.48 7.21
N ASP A 181 6.90 26.12 8.30
CA ASP A 181 8.25 26.62 8.57
C ASP A 181 9.22 26.07 7.51
N ILE A 182 9.79 26.97 6.70
CA ILE A 182 10.77 26.65 5.65
C ILE A 182 11.98 25.90 6.19
N LYS A 183 12.33 26.07 7.48
CA LYS A 183 13.42 25.35 8.12
C LYS A 183 13.25 23.84 8.00
N THR A 184 12.04 23.32 8.15
CA THR A 184 11.78 21.88 8.01
C THR A 184 12.14 21.36 6.62
N GLY A 185 11.92 22.17 5.58
CA GLY A 185 12.31 21.84 4.21
C GLY A 185 13.81 21.92 3.97
N ILE A 186 14.48 22.86 4.63
CA ILE A 186 15.95 22.98 4.61
C ILE A 186 16.59 21.76 5.27
N ASP A 187 16.11 21.38 6.46
CA ASP A 187 16.61 20.24 7.23
C ASP A 187 16.43 18.93 6.43
N PHE A 188 15.27 18.74 5.78
CA PHE A 188 15.02 17.61 4.88
C PHE A 188 16.06 17.53 3.73
N LEU A 189 16.35 18.65 3.06
CA LEU A 189 17.31 18.68 1.96
C LEU A 189 18.73 18.37 2.44
N GLN A 190 19.10 18.88 3.62
CA GLN A 190 20.40 18.63 4.24
C GLN A 190 20.58 17.15 4.57
N GLU A 191 19.55 16.49 5.12
CA GLU A 191 19.59 15.06 5.43
C GLU A 191 19.62 14.23 4.13
N LYS A 192 18.70 14.49 3.20
CA LYS A 192 18.53 13.71 1.98
C LYS A 192 19.76 13.72 1.09
N PHE A 193 20.41 14.88 0.98
CA PHE A 193 21.57 15.09 0.12
C PHE A 193 22.86 15.33 0.91
N ALA A 194 22.95 14.85 2.16
CA ALA A 194 24.11 15.05 3.04
C ALA A 194 25.46 14.74 2.38
N LYS A 195 25.51 13.74 1.50
CA LYS A 195 26.71 13.33 0.76
C LYS A 195 27.05 14.20 -0.46
N LYS A 196 26.22 15.20 -0.80
CA LYS A 196 26.35 16.06 -1.99
C LYS A 196 26.12 17.55 -1.63
N PRO A 197 27.08 18.21 -0.95
CA PRO A 197 26.89 19.57 -0.41
C PRO A 197 26.49 20.64 -1.44
N ALA A 198 27.04 20.58 -2.66
CA ALA A 198 26.69 21.51 -3.74
C ALA A 198 25.21 21.38 -4.18
N LEU A 199 24.65 20.16 -4.14
CA LEU A 199 23.23 19.97 -4.40
C LEU A 199 22.37 20.48 -3.24
N VAL A 200 22.83 20.33 -1.99
CA VAL A 200 22.13 20.90 -0.82
C VAL A 200 22.03 22.42 -0.95
N ASP A 201 23.16 23.11 -1.16
CA ASP A 201 23.18 24.58 -1.24
C ASP A 201 22.28 25.11 -2.36
N SER A 202 22.36 24.52 -3.56
CA SER A 202 21.52 24.91 -4.69
C SER A 202 20.04 24.67 -4.44
N ASN A 203 19.65 23.50 -3.91
CA ASN A 203 18.24 23.20 -3.61
C ASN A 203 17.69 24.11 -2.49
N VAL A 204 18.49 24.42 -1.46
CA VAL A 204 18.11 25.35 -0.39
C VAL A 204 17.93 26.78 -0.90
N LYS A 205 18.82 27.26 -1.79
CA LYS A 205 18.66 28.57 -2.44
C LYS A 205 17.36 28.65 -3.24
N VAL A 206 17.05 27.61 -4.01
CA VAL A 206 15.82 27.55 -4.81
C VAL A 206 14.57 27.42 -3.95
N LEU A 207 14.61 26.63 -2.87
CA LEU A 207 13.52 26.53 -1.89
C LEU A 207 13.18 27.92 -1.30
N LYS A 208 14.21 28.67 -0.87
CA LYS A 208 14.05 30.03 -0.36
C LYS A 208 13.53 30.99 -1.42
N ALA A 209 14.02 30.91 -2.65
CA ALA A 209 13.54 31.74 -3.75
C ALA A 209 12.05 31.52 -4.02
N GLY A 210 11.59 30.27 -4.01
CA GLY A 210 10.16 29.94 -4.16
C GLY A 210 9.29 30.46 -3.03
N PHE A 211 9.77 30.36 -1.79
CA PHE A 211 9.08 30.90 -0.61
C PHE A 211 8.94 32.43 -0.68
N ASN A 212 10.04 33.13 -0.95
CA ASN A 212 10.06 34.59 -1.07
C ASN A 212 9.23 35.09 -2.27
N TYR A 213 9.22 34.34 -3.38
CA TYR A 213 8.36 34.67 -4.52
C TYR A 213 6.88 34.55 -4.14
N ALA A 214 6.50 33.50 -3.41
CA ALA A 214 5.12 33.34 -2.97
C ALA A 214 4.67 34.44 -2.00
N GLU A 215 5.58 34.98 -1.19
CA GLU A 215 5.33 36.12 -0.29
C GLU A 215 5.05 37.44 -1.01
N THR A 216 5.56 37.61 -2.25
CA THR A 216 5.48 38.90 -2.95
C THR A 216 4.35 39.00 -3.97
N ILE A 217 3.72 37.88 -4.36
CA ILE A 217 2.66 37.89 -5.38
C ILE A 217 1.26 38.10 -4.78
N GLU A 218 0.45 38.93 -5.44
CA GLU A 218 -0.91 39.24 -5.00
C GLU A 218 -1.82 37.99 -5.04
N GLU A 219 -1.56 37.07 -5.96
CA GLU A 219 -2.31 35.83 -6.10
C GLU A 219 -2.21 34.93 -4.85
N LEU A 220 -1.19 35.12 -4.00
CA LEU A 220 -1.01 34.41 -2.72
C LEU A 220 -1.22 35.28 -1.49
N ALA A 221 -1.99 36.37 -1.60
CA ALA A 221 -2.42 37.17 -0.45
C ALA A 221 -3.23 36.38 0.61
N THR A 222 -3.72 35.19 0.28
CA THR A 222 -4.39 34.26 1.22
C THR A 222 -3.55 33.01 1.40
N THR A 223 -3.23 32.70 2.65
CA THR A 223 -2.51 31.49 3.06
C THR A 223 -3.40 30.61 3.94
N TYR A 224 -3.03 29.35 4.10
CA TYR A 224 -3.83 28.33 4.76
C TYR A 224 -3.08 27.71 5.93
N VAL A 225 -3.79 27.32 6.97
CA VAL A 225 -3.25 26.58 8.12
C VAL A 225 -4.09 25.32 8.33
N ILE A 226 -3.42 24.19 8.52
CA ILE A 226 -4.06 22.93 8.93
C ILE A 226 -3.54 22.61 10.32
N LYS A 227 -4.41 22.68 11.32
CA LYS A 227 -4.02 22.50 12.71
C LYS A 227 -3.49 21.08 12.97
N PRO A 228 -2.45 20.91 13.79
CA PRO A 228 -1.93 19.59 14.12
C PRO A 228 -2.90 18.78 14.98
N ASN A 229 -2.83 17.45 14.89
CA ASN A 229 -3.54 16.53 15.78
C ASN A 229 -2.84 16.40 17.13
N LEU A 230 -3.15 17.30 18.07
CA LEU A 230 -2.54 17.26 19.40
C LEU A 230 -3.04 16.09 20.28
N ASN A 231 -4.04 15.33 19.83
CA ASN A 231 -4.61 14.21 20.59
C ASN A 231 -3.82 12.90 20.41
N LYS A 232 -2.96 12.78 19.39
CA LYS A 232 -2.13 11.59 19.16
C LYS A 232 -0.89 11.63 20.05
N LYS A 233 -0.82 10.73 21.04
CA LYS A 233 0.37 10.49 21.88
C LYS A 233 1.22 9.36 21.29
N GLY A 234 2.53 9.42 21.48
CA GLY A 234 3.47 8.39 21.01
C GLY A 234 4.48 8.91 19.97
N LYS A 235 5.29 7.99 19.44
CA LYS A 235 6.26 8.30 18.38
C LYS A 235 5.67 7.90 17.04
N TYR A 236 5.53 8.87 16.14
CA TYR A 236 4.97 8.66 14.81
C TYR A 236 6.01 8.90 13.74
N ARG A 237 5.79 8.28 12.59
CA ARG A 237 6.51 8.59 11.34
C ARG A 237 5.60 8.36 10.15
N ASN A 238 5.91 9.00 9.04
CA ASN A 238 5.40 8.58 7.74
C ASN A 238 6.00 7.21 7.37
N ILE A 239 5.19 6.27 6.88
CA ILE A 239 5.64 4.97 6.39
C ILE A 239 4.91 4.59 5.10
N ILE A 240 5.65 3.99 4.17
CA ILE A 240 5.13 3.48 2.90
C ILE A 240 4.77 2.00 3.06
N GLY A 241 3.73 1.49 2.40
CA GLY A 241 3.22 0.13 2.65
C GLY A 241 4.20 -1.01 2.37
N ASN A 242 5.03 -0.92 1.33
CA ASN A 242 6.08 -1.92 1.10
C ASN A 242 7.14 -1.91 2.22
N GLN A 243 7.49 -0.73 2.72
CA GLN A 243 8.42 -0.60 3.85
C GLN A 243 7.79 -1.18 5.13
N ALA A 244 6.53 -0.85 5.40
CA ALA A 244 5.79 -1.40 6.53
C ALA A 244 5.70 -2.94 6.46
N THR A 245 5.44 -3.51 5.28
CA THR A 245 5.42 -4.96 5.05
C THR A 245 6.77 -5.59 5.39
N ALA A 246 7.87 -5.05 4.84
CA ALA A 246 9.22 -5.52 5.15
C ALA A 246 9.50 -5.47 6.67
N TRP A 247 9.11 -4.38 7.33
CA TRP A 247 9.31 -4.20 8.77
C TRP A 247 8.47 -5.17 9.60
N GLY A 248 7.25 -5.49 9.17
CA GLY A 248 6.42 -6.50 9.83
C GLY A 248 7.02 -7.91 9.74
N LEU A 249 7.63 -8.27 8.59
CA LEU A 249 8.39 -9.53 8.44
C LEU A 249 9.62 -9.56 9.37
N MET A 250 10.37 -8.46 9.46
CA MET A 250 11.53 -8.35 10.37
C MET A 250 11.11 -8.47 11.82
N ALA A 251 10.06 -7.76 12.23
CA ALA A 251 9.52 -7.82 13.58
C ALA A 251 9.06 -9.25 13.91
N ALA A 252 8.40 -9.94 12.99
CA ALA A 252 8.00 -11.33 13.20
C ALA A 252 9.20 -12.27 13.36
N ALA A 253 10.25 -12.11 12.53
CA ALA A 253 11.49 -12.87 12.66
C ALA A 253 12.14 -12.68 14.04
N GLU A 254 12.22 -11.44 14.52
CA GLU A 254 12.72 -11.11 15.85
C GLU A 254 11.84 -11.68 16.97
N ARG A 255 10.50 -11.62 16.83
CA ARG A 255 9.58 -12.19 17.82
C ARG A 255 9.55 -13.71 17.84
N ALA A 256 9.93 -14.36 16.73
CA ALA A 256 10.08 -15.80 16.59
C ALA A 256 11.48 -16.32 16.97
N ASP A 257 12.46 -15.42 17.15
CA ASP A 257 13.88 -15.76 17.33
C ASP A 257 14.44 -16.61 16.17
N LEU A 258 14.07 -16.23 14.94
CA LEU A 258 14.45 -16.93 13.71
C LEU A 258 15.12 -15.97 12.72
N PRO A 259 16.12 -16.44 11.95
CA PRO A 259 16.62 -15.66 10.82
C PRO A 259 15.53 -15.54 9.74
N LEU A 260 15.48 -14.39 9.09
CA LEU A 260 14.58 -14.13 7.95
C LEU A 260 15.31 -14.38 6.63
N PHE A 261 14.70 -15.18 5.76
CA PHE A 261 15.12 -15.35 4.37
C PHE A 261 14.03 -14.84 3.42
N LEU A 262 14.41 -14.00 2.45
CA LEU A 262 13.54 -13.58 1.35
C LEU A 262 14.12 -14.01 0.00
N GLY A 263 13.52 -14.99 -0.66
CA GLY A 263 13.80 -15.32 -2.06
C GLY A 263 12.77 -14.68 -2.97
N SER A 264 13.19 -13.80 -3.89
CA SER A 264 12.24 -13.04 -4.70
C SER A 264 12.83 -12.62 -6.06
N TYR A 265 11.95 -12.36 -7.02
CA TYR A 265 12.27 -11.78 -8.32
C TYR A 265 11.73 -10.34 -8.37
N PRO A 266 12.50 -9.35 -8.86
CA PRO A 266 12.02 -7.96 -8.94
C PRO A 266 10.79 -7.83 -9.85
N ILE A 267 9.66 -7.40 -9.28
CA ILE A 267 8.41 -7.14 -10.00
C ILE A 267 7.69 -5.96 -9.37
N THR A 268 7.23 -4.99 -10.16
CA THR A 268 6.40 -3.87 -9.68
C THR A 268 5.02 -4.39 -9.24
N PRO A 269 4.48 -4.00 -8.08
CA PRO A 269 5.00 -3.03 -7.10
C PRO A 269 5.80 -3.65 -5.95
N ALA A 270 6.07 -4.96 -5.96
CA ALA A 270 6.65 -5.70 -4.82
C ALA A 270 8.16 -5.51 -4.59
N THR A 271 8.93 -5.00 -5.57
CA THR A 271 10.40 -4.85 -5.46
C THR A 271 10.85 -4.06 -4.24
N GLY A 272 10.05 -3.07 -3.79
CA GLY A 272 10.38 -2.25 -2.62
C GLY A 272 10.56 -3.06 -1.32
N ILE A 273 9.91 -4.22 -1.20
CA ILE A 273 10.08 -5.12 -0.04
C ILE A 273 11.49 -5.74 -0.03
N LEU A 274 11.95 -6.22 -1.20
CA LEU A 274 13.30 -6.77 -1.37
C LEU A 274 14.36 -5.71 -1.11
N GLU A 275 14.18 -4.51 -1.67
CA GLU A 275 15.11 -3.38 -1.47
C GLU A 275 15.21 -2.97 -0.01
N GLU A 276 14.09 -2.96 0.73
CA GLU A 276 14.10 -2.59 2.14
C GLU A 276 14.79 -3.65 3.00
N LEU A 277 14.43 -4.93 2.83
CA LEU A 277 15.07 -6.02 3.59
C LEU A 277 16.58 -6.13 3.30
N ALA A 278 17.00 -5.84 2.06
CA ALA A 278 18.42 -5.88 1.68
C ALA A 278 19.29 -4.82 2.39
N LYS A 279 18.69 -3.76 2.94
CA LYS A 279 19.39 -2.74 3.73
C LYS A 279 19.70 -3.20 5.16
N HIS A 280 19.00 -4.22 5.64
CA HIS A 280 18.98 -4.61 7.07
C HIS A 280 19.69 -5.94 7.36
N LYS A 281 20.77 -6.24 6.63
CA LYS A 281 21.54 -7.49 6.78
C LYS A 281 22.14 -7.66 8.19
N GLU A 282 22.36 -6.56 8.89
CA GLU A 282 22.81 -6.51 10.28
C GLU A 282 21.83 -7.19 11.25
N LEU A 283 20.55 -7.34 10.88
CA LEU A 283 19.52 -8.03 11.67
C LEU A 283 19.46 -9.54 11.36
N GLY A 284 20.48 -10.11 10.72
CA GLY A 284 20.51 -11.54 10.34
C GLY A 284 19.64 -11.89 9.12
N ILE A 285 19.18 -10.88 8.38
CA ILE A 285 18.30 -11.03 7.22
C ILE A 285 19.11 -11.41 5.98
N LYS A 286 18.61 -12.41 5.24
CA LYS A 286 19.18 -12.84 3.96
C LYS A 286 18.18 -12.60 2.84
N THR A 287 18.59 -11.81 1.86
CA THR A 287 17.81 -11.59 0.63
C THR A 287 18.48 -12.26 -0.55
N PHE A 288 17.72 -13.00 -1.35
CA PHE A 288 18.18 -13.61 -2.60
C PHE A 288 17.33 -13.09 -3.76
N GLN A 289 17.96 -12.32 -4.63
CA GLN A 289 17.37 -11.93 -5.91
C GLN A 289 17.55 -13.09 -6.89
N ALA A 290 16.47 -13.80 -7.16
CA ALA A 290 16.46 -14.94 -8.07
C ALA A 290 16.40 -14.49 -9.54
N GLU A 291 16.66 -15.43 -10.44
CA GLU A 291 16.56 -15.32 -11.89
C GLU A 291 15.11 -15.22 -12.39
N ASP A 292 14.16 -15.82 -11.67
CA ASP A 292 12.72 -15.79 -11.93
C ASP A 292 11.90 -16.04 -10.65
N GLU A 293 10.57 -15.96 -10.76
CA GLU A 293 9.67 -16.18 -9.63
C GLU A 293 9.66 -17.61 -9.08
N ILE A 294 9.97 -18.61 -9.92
CA ILE A 294 10.00 -20.03 -9.54
C ILE A 294 11.21 -20.28 -8.64
N ALA A 295 12.41 -19.88 -9.08
CA ALA A 295 13.63 -19.93 -8.28
C ALA A 295 13.50 -19.12 -6.98
N GLY A 296 12.82 -17.97 -7.02
CA GLY A 296 12.56 -17.15 -5.84
C GLY A 296 11.71 -17.87 -4.78
N VAL A 297 10.61 -18.51 -5.17
CA VAL A 297 9.77 -19.24 -4.19
C VAL A 297 10.41 -20.56 -3.75
N ILE A 298 11.04 -21.31 -4.66
CA ILE A 298 11.67 -22.60 -4.32
C ILE A 298 12.86 -22.39 -3.36
N SER A 299 13.67 -21.35 -3.56
CA SER A 299 14.74 -21.01 -2.60
C SER A 299 14.18 -20.63 -1.23
N SER A 300 13.04 -19.94 -1.19
CA SER A 300 12.34 -19.62 0.07
C SER A 300 11.80 -20.86 0.78
N ILE A 301 11.22 -21.82 0.03
CA ILE A 301 10.81 -23.13 0.57
C ILE A 301 12.03 -23.88 1.12
N GLY A 302 13.16 -23.85 0.41
CA GLY A 302 14.42 -24.45 0.88
C GLY A 302 14.92 -23.81 2.18
N ALA A 303 14.82 -22.49 2.31
CA ALA A 303 15.18 -21.78 3.53
C ALA A 303 14.25 -22.12 4.72
N ALA A 304 12.94 -22.26 4.47
CA ALA A 304 11.98 -22.76 5.46
C ALA A 304 12.29 -24.20 5.86
N TYR A 305 12.63 -25.07 4.91
CA TYR A 305 13.09 -26.41 5.24
C TYR A 305 14.36 -26.38 6.11
N ALA A 306 15.29 -25.47 5.83
CA ALA A 306 16.53 -25.29 6.58
C ALA A 306 16.38 -24.61 7.97
N GLY A 307 15.16 -24.29 8.42
CA GLY A 307 14.92 -23.72 9.74
C GLY A 307 14.89 -22.19 9.80
N SER A 308 14.86 -21.48 8.66
CA SER A 308 14.67 -20.02 8.64
C SER A 308 13.20 -19.67 8.51
N PHE A 309 12.75 -18.57 9.13
CA PHE A 309 11.50 -17.96 8.70
C PHE A 309 11.68 -17.45 7.26
N ALA A 310 10.87 -17.96 6.33
CA ALA A 310 10.99 -17.62 4.93
C ALA A 310 9.80 -16.81 4.42
N ALA A 311 10.08 -15.91 3.48
CA ALA A 311 9.08 -15.18 2.72
C ALA A 311 9.48 -15.05 1.24
N THR A 312 8.49 -14.81 0.38
CA THR A 312 8.69 -14.39 -1.00
C THR A 312 7.74 -13.23 -1.30
N SER A 313 8.14 -12.30 -2.16
CA SER A 313 7.30 -11.17 -2.58
C SER A 313 7.04 -11.23 -4.08
N THR A 314 5.85 -10.84 -4.52
CA THR A 314 5.45 -10.92 -5.92
C THR A 314 4.22 -10.06 -6.24
N SER A 315 3.72 -10.15 -7.47
CA SER A 315 2.44 -9.62 -7.91
C SER A 315 1.71 -10.68 -8.75
N GLY A 316 0.51 -10.39 -9.26
CA GLY A 316 -0.36 -11.34 -9.98
C GLY A 316 0.34 -12.33 -10.94
N PRO A 317 1.13 -11.87 -11.93
CA PRO A 317 1.83 -12.77 -12.86
C PRO A 317 2.82 -13.71 -12.17
N GLY A 318 3.56 -13.18 -11.21
CA GLY A 318 4.52 -13.96 -10.46
C GLY A 318 3.87 -14.93 -9.49
N LEU A 319 2.71 -14.59 -8.92
CA LEU A 319 1.91 -15.54 -8.16
C LEU A 319 1.45 -16.71 -9.05
N SER A 320 1.14 -16.47 -10.33
CA SER A 320 0.73 -17.54 -11.26
C SER A 320 1.89 -18.51 -11.51
N LEU A 321 3.11 -18.01 -11.66
CA LEU A 321 4.32 -18.84 -11.82
C LEU A 321 4.66 -19.62 -10.54
N LYS A 322 4.29 -19.11 -9.36
CA LYS A 322 4.56 -19.77 -8.08
C LYS A 322 3.57 -20.90 -7.76
N SER A 323 2.44 -21.02 -8.45
CA SER A 323 1.34 -21.93 -8.11
C SER A 323 1.77 -23.38 -7.81
N GLU A 324 2.64 -23.97 -8.62
CA GLU A 324 3.14 -25.34 -8.39
C GLU A 324 3.96 -25.43 -7.08
N ALA A 325 4.89 -24.50 -6.87
CA ALA A 325 5.71 -24.45 -5.68
C ALA A 325 4.90 -24.16 -4.40
N LEU A 326 3.80 -23.41 -4.50
CA LEU A 326 2.86 -23.25 -3.37
C LEU A 326 2.18 -24.58 -3.00
N GLY A 327 1.88 -25.43 -3.99
CA GLY A 327 1.46 -26.81 -3.74
C GLY A 327 2.52 -27.60 -2.98
N LEU A 328 3.80 -27.45 -3.35
CA LEU A 328 4.92 -28.05 -2.62
C LEU A 328 5.03 -27.53 -1.18
N ALA A 329 4.93 -26.22 -0.95
CA ALA A 329 4.97 -25.62 0.39
C ALA A 329 3.82 -26.13 1.28
N MET A 330 2.63 -26.29 0.70
CA MET A 330 1.44 -26.80 1.37
C MET A 330 1.58 -28.27 1.77
N ILE A 331 1.99 -29.15 0.85
CA ILE A 331 2.12 -30.60 1.13
C ILE A 331 3.30 -30.93 2.06
N THR A 332 4.35 -30.11 2.03
CA THR A 332 5.48 -30.20 2.98
C THR A 332 5.18 -29.51 4.32
N GLU A 333 4.06 -28.80 4.43
CA GLU A 333 3.63 -28.09 5.63
C GLU A 333 4.75 -27.20 6.19
N LEU A 334 5.34 -26.35 5.34
CA LEU A 334 6.43 -25.44 5.72
C LEU A 334 5.93 -24.00 5.94
N PRO A 335 6.50 -23.27 6.92
CA PRO A 335 6.13 -21.89 7.22
C PRO A 335 6.70 -20.95 6.15
N LEU A 336 5.82 -20.36 5.34
CA LEU A 336 6.21 -19.45 4.25
C LEU A 336 5.19 -18.31 4.11
N VAL A 337 5.65 -17.06 4.12
CA VAL A 337 4.77 -15.93 3.78
C VAL A 337 4.96 -15.55 2.30
N ILE A 338 3.85 -15.50 1.56
CA ILE A 338 3.82 -15.05 0.17
C ILE A 338 3.13 -13.70 0.13
N VAL A 339 3.90 -12.63 -0.03
CA VAL A 339 3.35 -11.29 -0.20
C VAL A 339 2.98 -11.09 -1.66
N ASN A 340 1.68 -11.12 -1.96
CA ASN A 340 1.16 -10.74 -3.28
C ASN A 340 0.72 -9.28 -3.26
N VAL A 341 1.53 -8.41 -3.85
CA VAL A 341 1.22 -7.00 -4.03
C VAL A 341 0.42 -6.84 -5.33
N MET A 342 -0.90 -6.89 -5.22
CA MET A 342 -1.82 -6.88 -6.36
C MET A 342 -1.69 -5.61 -7.20
N ARG A 343 -1.85 -5.75 -8.52
CA ARG A 343 -1.81 -4.66 -9.50
C ARG A 343 -2.81 -4.96 -10.62
N GLY A 344 -3.07 -3.99 -11.50
CA GLY A 344 -3.99 -4.18 -12.63
C GLY A 344 -3.57 -5.34 -13.54
N GLY A 345 -4.48 -6.27 -13.77
CA GLY A 345 -4.32 -7.42 -14.68
C GLY A 345 -5.18 -7.30 -15.95
N PRO A 346 -5.39 -8.39 -16.70
CA PRO A 346 -4.70 -9.69 -16.63
C PRO A 346 -3.33 -9.66 -17.33
N SER A 347 -2.57 -10.77 -17.23
CA SER A 347 -1.21 -10.88 -17.80
C SER A 347 -0.31 -9.74 -17.29
N THR A 348 0.48 -9.08 -18.14
CA THR A 348 1.27 -7.90 -17.74
C THR A 348 0.40 -6.82 -17.12
N GLY A 349 -0.79 -6.61 -17.70
CA GLY A 349 -1.81 -5.67 -17.25
C GLY A 349 -1.31 -4.22 -17.17
N LEU A 350 -1.59 -3.58 -16.03
CA LEU A 350 -1.24 -2.20 -15.70
C LEU A 350 -0.31 -2.20 -14.48
N PRO A 351 1.02 -2.39 -14.66
CA PRO A 351 1.94 -2.65 -13.56
C PRO A 351 1.97 -1.58 -12.46
N THR A 352 1.60 -0.35 -12.79
CA THR A 352 1.66 0.82 -11.92
C THR A 352 0.31 1.23 -11.36
N LYS A 353 -0.75 0.45 -11.62
CA LYS A 353 -2.11 0.76 -11.19
C LYS A 353 -2.63 -0.28 -10.19
N THR A 354 -3.46 0.19 -9.27
CA THR A 354 -4.05 -0.64 -8.21
C THR A 354 -5.27 -1.40 -8.72
N GLU A 355 -5.42 -2.64 -8.29
CA GLU A 355 -6.59 -3.48 -8.53
C GLU A 355 -6.59 -4.64 -7.54
N GLN A 356 -7.76 -5.22 -7.26
CA GLN A 356 -7.94 -6.32 -6.28
C GLN A 356 -8.35 -7.63 -6.97
N THR A 357 -7.71 -7.95 -8.09
CA THR A 357 -8.15 -9.02 -9.01
C THR A 357 -7.50 -10.38 -8.79
N ASP A 358 -6.59 -10.52 -7.84
CA ASP A 358 -5.84 -11.77 -7.63
C ASP A 358 -6.48 -12.69 -6.58
N LEU A 359 -7.63 -12.32 -6.00
CA LEU A 359 -8.25 -13.06 -4.90
C LEU A 359 -8.57 -14.51 -5.29
N LEU A 360 -9.22 -14.74 -6.44
CA LEU A 360 -9.54 -16.10 -6.87
C LEU A 360 -8.29 -16.94 -7.15
N GLN A 361 -7.22 -16.33 -7.69
CA GLN A 361 -5.94 -17.02 -7.87
C GLN A 361 -5.29 -17.35 -6.52
N ALA A 362 -5.37 -16.45 -5.54
CA ALA A 362 -4.90 -16.72 -4.19
C ALA A 362 -5.70 -17.83 -3.49
N LEU A 363 -7.03 -17.90 -3.72
CA LEU A 363 -7.91 -18.92 -3.14
C LEU A 363 -7.80 -20.28 -3.83
N TYR A 364 -7.69 -20.31 -5.17
CA TYR A 364 -7.90 -21.52 -5.99
C TYR A 364 -6.84 -21.77 -7.07
N GLY A 365 -5.75 -21.00 -7.12
CA GLY A 365 -4.76 -21.08 -8.21
C GLY A 365 -3.80 -22.28 -8.19
N ARG A 366 -3.99 -23.26 -7.31
CA ARG A 366 -3.13 -24.48 -7.21
C ARG A 366 -3.87 -25.72 -7.70
N ASN A 367 -3.12 -26.75 -8.11
CA ASN A 367 -3.68 -28.06 -8.44
C ASN A 367 -3.97 -28.91 -7.19
N GLY A 368 -5.03 -29.73 -7.25
CA GLY A 368 -5.45 -30.62 -6.16
C GLY A 368 -6.03 -29.89 -4.95
N GLU A 369 -6.36 -30.65 -3.90
CA GLU A 369 -6.88 -30.13 -2.62
C GLU A 369 -5.75 -29.51 -1.79
N ALA A 370 -5.40 -28.26 -2.12
CA ALA A 370 -4.25 -27.56 -1.56
C ALA A 370 -4.64 -26.22 -0.91
N PRO A 371 -5.50 -26.18 0.13
CA PRO A 371 -5.85 -24.94 0.82
C PRO A 371 -4.63 -24.22 1.40
N ILE A 372 -4.55 -22.90 1.15
CA ILE A 372 -3.53 -22.01 1.71
C ILE A 372 -4.27 -20.82 2.34
N PRO A 373 -4.01 -20.46 3.61
CA PRO A 373 -4.63 -19.32 4.25
C PRO A 373 -4.35 -18.02 3.50
N VAL A 374 -5.35 -17.16 3.40
CA VAL A 374 -5.28 -15.86 2.74
C VAL A 374 -5.70 -14.79 3.72
N ILE A 375 -4.85 -13.78 3.87
CA ILE A 375 -5.16 -12.56 4.64
C ILE A 375 -4.82 -11.33 3.79
N ALA A 376 -5.41 -10.18 4.11
CA ALA A 376 -5.23 -8.95 3.36
C ALA A 376 -4.88 -7.78 4.29
N ALA A 377 -3.96 -6.92 3.87
CA ALA A 377 -3.69 -5.64 4.52
C ALA A 377 -4.65 -4.54 4.01
N SER A 378 -4.93 -3.54 4.84
CA SER A 378 -5.97 -2.53 4.52
C SER A 378 -5.52 -1.08 4.47
N SER A 379 -4.30 -0.78 4.91
CA SER A 379 -3.72 0.56 4.87
C SER A 379 -2.20 0.46 4.76
N PRO A 380 -1.49 1.51 4.29
CA PRO A 380 -0.04 1.45 4.18
C PRO A 380 0.67 1.08 5.49
N ALA A 381 0.23 1.58 6.64
CA ALA A 381 0.87 1.25 7.91
C ALA A 381 0.37 -0.06 8.52
N ASP A 382 -0.90 -0.44 8.30
CA ASP A 382 -1.40 -1.76 8.72
C ASP A 382 -0.72 -2.91 7.96
N CYS A 383 -0.06 -2.66 6.82
CA CYS A 383 0.82 -3.64 6.19
C CYS A 383 1.87 -4.21 7.14
N PHE A 384 2.35 -3.43 8.12
CA PHE A 384 3.23 -3.94 9.18
C PHE A 384 2.52 -5.01 10.03
N ASN A 385 1.30 -4.69 10.50
CA ASN A 385 0.52 -5.55 11.38
C ASN A 385 0.13 -6.85 10.67
N TRP A 386 -0.28 -6.77 9.40
CA TRP A 386 -0.70 -7.93 8.63
C TRP A 386 0.47 -8.77 8.10
N ALA A 387 1.64 -8.18 7.85
CA ALA A 387 2.86 -8.96 7.63
C ALA A 387 3.29 -9.71 8.89
N PHE A 388 3.20 -9.07 10.06
CA PHE A 388 3.46 -9.73 11.33
C PHE A 388 2.49 -10.88 11.58
N GLU A 389 1.19 -10.66 11.39
CA GLU A 389 0.15 -11.67 11.59
C GLU A 389 0.25 -12.84 10.59
N ALA A 390 0.51 -12.57 9.31
CA ALA A 390 0.78 -13.62 8.32
C ALA A 390 1.95 -14.51 8.76
N SER A 391 3.01 -13.89 9.28
CA SER A 391 4.20 -14.59 9.75
C SER A 391 3.90 -15.43 10.98
N ARG A 392 3.14 -14.88 11.94
CA ARG A 392 2.69 -15.60 13.14
C ARG A 392 1.89 -16.84 12.78
N ILE A 393 0.90 -16.70 11.89
CA ILE A 393 0.11 -17.82 11.39
C ILE A 393 1.02 -18.84 10.69
N ALA A 394 1.88 -18.41 9.77
CA ALA A 394 2.74 -19.31 9.01
C ALA A 394 3.64 -20.16 9.93
N ILE A 395 4.27 -19.53 10.92
CA ILE A 395 5.20 -20.16 11.86
C ILE A 395 4.46 -21.05 12.87
N GLU A 396 3.41 -20.54 13.53
CA GLU A 396 2.70 -21.28 14.59
C GLU A 396 1.80 -22.40 14.04
N ARG A 397 1.45 -22.36 12.75
CA ARG A 397 0.59 -23.36 12.10
C ARG A 397 1.31 -24.17 11.03
N MET A 398 2.61 -23.98 10.85
CA MET A 398 3.44 -24.73 9.91
C MET A 398 2.77 -24.87 8.53
N THR A 399 2.48 -23.74 7.91
CA THR A 399 1.78 -23.66 6.62
C THR A 399 2.23 -22.43 5.82
N PRO A 400 2.21 -22.47 4.48
CA PRO A 400 2.30 -21.25 3.70
C PRO A 400 1.10 -20.34 4.02
N VAL A 401 1.26 -19.02 3.92
CA VAL A 401 0.20 -18.00 4.06
C VAL A 401 0.37 -16.95 2.97
N ILE A 402 -0.71 -16.62 2.26
CA ILE A 402 -0.71 -15.52 1.29
C ILE A 402 -1.16 -14.24 1.99
N LEU A 403 -0.31 -13.22 1.97
CA LEU A 403 -0.64 -11.85 2.35
C LEU A 403 -0.95 -11.04 1.08
N LEU A 404 -2.19 -10.63 0.94
CA LEU A 404 -2.63 -9.72 -0.11
C LEU A 404 -2.40 -8.28 0.33
N THR A 405 -1.65 -7.54 -0.48
CA THR A 405 -1.63 -6.07 -0.47
C THR A 405 -1.96 -5.59 -1.89
N ASP A 406 -1.87 -4.29 -2.17
CA ASP A 406 -2.07 -3.79 -3.53
C ASP A 406 -1.17 -2.59 -3.82
N SER A 407 -1.09 -2.20 -5.10
CA SER A 407 -0.25 -1.09 -5.56
C SER A 407 -0.60 0.25 -4.90
N TYR A 408 -1.84 0.44 -4.44
CA TYR A 408 -2.24 1.66 -3.72
C TYR A 408 -1.61 1.67 -2.33
N LEU A 409 -1.68 0.57 -1.59
CA LEU A 409 -1.02 0.44 -0.29
C LEU A 409 0.52 0.44 -0.41
N ALA A 410 1.05 -0.30 -1.37
CA ALA A 410 2.48 -0.53 -1.54
C ALA A 410 3.28 0.76 -1.75
N ASN A 411 2.71 1.69 -2.51
CA ASN A 411 3.34 2.97 -2.85
C ASN A 411 2.79 4.14 -2.02
N GLY A 412 1.55 4.03 -1.54
CA GLY A 412 0.96 5.00 -0.64
C GLY A 412 1.65 5.01 0.72
N SER A 413 1.48 6.12 1.42
CA SER A 413 2.03 6.32 2.76
C SER A 413 0.98 6.89 3.69
N GLU A 414 1.14 6.62 4.98
CA GLU A 414 0.30 7.19 6.04
C GLU A 414 1.10 7.45 7.31
N LEU A 415 0.51 8.22 8.22
CA LEU A 415 1.09 8.46 9.52
C LEU A 415 0.97 7.19 10.40
N TRP A 416 2.10 6.59 10.73
CA TRP A 416 2.17 5.36 11.51
C TRP A 416 2.67 5.60 12.92
N HIS A 417 1.96 5.03 13.89
CA HIS A 417 2.42 4.92 15.26
C HIS A 417 3.45 3.80 15.37
N ILE A 418 4.70 4.14 15.71
CA ILE A 418 5.77 3.17 15.82
C ILE A 418 5.48 2.25 17.03
N PRO A 419 5.28 0.93 16.83
CA PRO A 419 5.02 0.01 17.90
C PRO A 419 6.28 -0.22 18.72
N ASP A 420 6.08 -0.50 20.00
CA ASP A 420 7.13 -1.06 20.85
C ASP A 420 7.24 -2.55 20.55
N VAL A 421 8.33 -2.96 19.90
CA VAL A 421 8.57 -4.35 19.49
C VAL A 421 8.50 -5.32 20.68
N ASN A 422 8.86 -4.87 21.89
CA ASN A 422 8.80 -5.72 23.08
C ASN A 422 7.36 -6.07 23.50
N LYS A 423 6.39 -5.23 23.11
CA LYS A 423 4.95 -5.43 23.39
C LYS A 423 4.25 -6.24 22.31
N LEU A 424 4.90 -6.50 21.18
CA LEU A 424 4.33 -7.41 20.18
C LEU A 424 4.25 -8.83 20.76
N PRO A 425 3.23 -9.63 20.40
CA PRO A 425 3.15 -11.02 20.82
C PRO A 425 4.44 -11.78 20.51
N LYS A 426 4.84 -12.72 21.38
CA LYS A 426 5.87 -13.70 21.00
C LYS A 426 5.27 -14.64 19.94
N ILE A 427 6.08 -15.01 18.95
CA ILE A 427 5.69 -16.02 17.96
C ILE A 427 6.38 -17.31 18.34
N LYS A 428 5.63 -18.39 18.55
CA LYS A 428 6.20 -19.67 19.00
C LYS A 428 6.35 -20.65 17.84
N ALA A 429 7.58 -20.85 17.37
CA ALA A 429 7.90 -21.99 16.52
C ALA A 429 7.98 -23.27 17.37
N ASP A 430 7.25 -24.32 16.99
CA ASP A 430 7.33 -25.63 17.67
C ASP A 430 8.49 -26.45 17.08
N ILE A 431 9.71 -26.13 17.52
CA ILE A 431 10.95 -26.72 17.02
C ILE A 431 11.23 -28.04 17.74
N VAL A 432 11.63 -29.05 16.98
CA VAL A 432 11.97 -30.38 17.51
C VAL A 432 13.32 -30.34 18.24
N GLU A 433 13.36 -30.90 19.44
CA GLU A 433 14.60 -31.10 20.21
C GLU A 433 15.39 -32.30 19.69
N ALA A 434 16.72 -32.26 19.84
CA ALA A 434 17.60 -33.33 19.39
C ALA A 434 17.31 -34.66 20.10
N ASN A 435 17.30 -35.75 19.32
CA ASN A 435 17.03 -37.12 19.74
C ASN A 435 15.64 -37.31 20.36
N ASP A 436 14.65 -36.50 19.94
CA ASP A 436 13.26 -36.76 20.30
C ASP A 436 12.70 -37.94 19.50
N ASP A 437 12.71 -39.13 20.11
CA ASP A 437 12.21 -40.39 19.54
C ASP A 437 10.71 -40.37 19.19
N SER A 438 9.95 -39.39 19.71
CA SER A 438 8.51 -39.23 19.41
C SER A 438 8.24 -38.44 18.13
N TYR A 439 9.26 -37.83 17.53
CA TYR A 439 9.11 -37.05 16.32
C TYR A 439 8.83 -37.94 15.11
N LEU A 440 7.72 -37.69 14.44
CA LEU A 440 7.51 -38.10 13.06
C LEU A 440 7.11 -36.88 12.21
N PRO A 441 7.51 -36.80 10.93
CA PRO A 441 7.39 -35.58 10.14
C PRO A 441 5.96 -35.09 9.92
N TYR A 442 4.98 -35.97 10.01
CA TYR A 442 3.56 -35.65 9.88
C TYR A 442 2.77 -36.04 11.13
N ASN A 443 3.43 -36.18 12.29
CA ASN A 443 2.74 -36.15 13.57
C ASN A 443 2.24 -34.73 13.81
N ARG A 444 0.95 -34.59 14.09
CA ARG A 444 0.26 -33.31 14.25
C ARG A 444 -0.28 -33.18 15.66
N ASP A 445 -0.25 -31.96 16.18
CA ASP A 445 -0.96 -31.63 17.41
C ASP A 445 -2.48 -31.74 17.21
N GLU A 446 -3.18 -32.40 18.13
CA GLU A 446 -4.62 -32.69 17.97
C GLU A 446 -5.50 -31.44 17.97
N LYS A 447 -5.04 -30.33 18.56
CA LYS A 447 -5.79 -29.07 18.64
C LYS A 447 -5.59 -28.21 17.41
N THR A 448 -4.38 -28.13 16.90
CA THR A 448 -3.97 -27.19 15.86
C THR A 448 -3.78 -27.85 14.50
N PHE A 449 -3.61 -29.17 14.48
CA PHE A 449 -3.19 -29.97 13.33
C PHE A 449 -1.83 -29.54 12.74
N ALA A 450 -1.09 -28.66 13.42
CA ALA A 450 0.25 -28.30 13.01
C ALA A 450 1.22 -29.42 13.39
N ARG A 451 2.19 -29.69 12.50
CA ARG A 451 3.33 -30.56 12.80
C ARG A 451 4.42 -29.77 13.53
N ARG A 452 5.38 -30.48 14.11
CA ARG A 452 6.61 -29.88 14.65
C ARG A 452 7.63 -29.63 13.54
N TRP A 453 8.52 -28.66 13.75
CA TRP A 453 9.53 -28.24 12.78
C TRP A 453 10.90 -28.79 13.18
N ALA A 454 11.37 -29.81 12.48
CA ALA A 454 12.77 -30.24 12.56
C ALA A 454 13.55 -29.61 11.41
N ALA A 455 14.60 -28.87 11.71
CA ALA A 455 15.56 -28.41 10.73
C ALA A 455 16.60 -29.51 10.43
N PRO A 456 17.17 -29.57 9.22
CA PRO A 456 18.34 -30.39 8.94
C PRO A 456 19.48 -30.10 9.93
N GLY A 457 20.11 -31.17 10.43
CA GLY A 457 21.21 -31.08 11.39
C GLY A 457 20.79 -31.26 12.86
N VAL A 458 19.49 -31.40 13.16
CA VAL A 458 19.02 -31.84 14.48
C VAL A 458 19.33 -33.35 14.65
N PRO A 459 20.25 -33.74 15.55
CA PRO A 459 20.65 -35.15 15.72
C PRO A 459 19.46 -36.04 16.08
N GLY A 460 19.36 -37.23 15.48
CA GLY A 460 18.33 -38.23 15.81
C GLY A 460 16.93 -37.92 15.25
N ASN A 461 16.78 -36.84 14.47
CA ASN A 461 15.52 -36.43 13.87
C ASN A 461 15.61 -36.29 12.33
N GLU A 462 16.43 -37.15 11.71
CA GLU A 462 16.57 -37.24 10.26
C GLU A 462 15.22 -37.58 9.62
N HIS A 463 14.83 -36.81 8.61
CA HIS A 463 13.53 -37.00 7.96
C HIS A 463 13.54 -36.55 6.50
N ARG A 464 12.45 -36.89 5.79
CA ARG A 464 12.23 -36.49 4.40
C ARG A 464 10.80 -36.04 4.16
N VAL A 465 10.60 -34.73 4.01
CA VAL A 465 9.40 -34.15 3.40
C VAL A 465 9.61 -33.96 1.90
N GLY A 466 8.53 -33.88 1.13
CA GLY A 466 8.59 -33.68 -0.32
C GLY A 466 7.20 -33.67 -0.96
N GLY A 467 7.14 -33.53 -2.28
CA GLY A 467 5.88 -33.31 -3.02
C GLY A 467 5.00 -34.54 -3.28
N LEU A 468 5.48 -35.75 -2.98
CA LEU A 468 4.65 -36.96 -3.08
C LEU A 468 3.78 -37.10 -1.83
N GLU A 469 2.59 -37.71 -1.98
CA GLU A 469 1.74 -38.02 -0.84
C GLU A 469 2.47 -38.89 0.19
N LYS A 470 2.22 -38.58 1.46
CA LYS A 470 2.96 -39.13 2.59
C LYS A 470 2.06 -39.93 3.52
N SER A 471 2.61 -40.97 4.12
CA SER A 471 1.95 -41.67 5.22
C SER A 471 1.80 -40.74 6.41
N ASP A 472 0.60 -40.77 7.00
CA ASP A 472 0.33 -40.04 8.24
C ASP A 472 1.32 -40.44 9.35
N GLY A 473 1.78 -39.45 10.12
CA GLY A 473 2.90 -39.61 11.05
C GLY A 473 4.24 -39.79 10.33
N LYS A 474 4.54 -41.00 9.84
CA LYS A 474 5.89 -41.43 9.41
C LYS A 474 6.50 -40.63 8.25
N GLY A 475 5.70 -40.07 7.35
CA GLY A 475 6.21 -39.27 6.23
C GLY A 475 6.88 -40.07 5.11
N SER A 476 6.71 -41.40 5.09
CA SER A 476 7.13 -42.25 3.96
C SER A 476 6.19 -42.01 2.76
N VAL A 477 6.64 -42.27 1.54
CA VAL A 477 5.75 -42.18 0.37
C VAL A 477 4.59 -43.17 0.53
N SER A 478 3.37 -42.72 0.22
CA SER A 478 2.16 -43.55 0.28
C SER A 478 1.32 -43.39 -0.98
N HIS A 479 0.79 -44.49 -1.48
CA HIS A 479 -0.23 -44.56 -2.53
C HIS A 479 -1.54 -45.17 -2.03
N ASP A 480 -1.65 -45.38 -0.72
CA ASP A 480 -2.84 -45.95 -0.11
C ASP A 480 -3.99 -44.92 -0.18
N PRO A 481 -5.16 -45.29 -0.74
CA PRO A 481 -6.26 -44.35 -0.97
C PRO A 481 -6.85 -43.80 0.33
N ILE A 482 -6.94 -44.62 1.38
CA ILE A 482 -7.49 -44.21 2.69
C ILE A 482 -6.54 -43.23 3.38
N ASN A 483 -5.23 -43.47 3.30
CA ASN A 483 -4.24 -42.52 3.76
C ASN A 483 -4.30 -41.19 2.99
N HIS A 484 -4.46 -41.24 1.66
CA HIS A 484 -4.57 -40.03 0.85
C HIS A 484 -5.78 -39.18 1.27
N GLU A 485 -6.95 -39.80 1.38
CA GLU A 485 -8.18 -39.17 1.88
C GLU A 485 -7.94 -38.52 3.26
N LYS A 486 -7.38 -39.28 4.21
CA LYS A 486 -7.06 -38.78 5.56
C LYS A 486 -6.13 -37.56 5.51
N MET A 487 -5.06 -37.63 4.73
CA MET A 487 -4.07 -36.56 4.65
C MET A 487 -4.63 -35.29 3.98
N VAL A 488 -5.50 -35.43 2.99
CA VAL A 488 -6.26 -34.32 2.39
C VAL A 488 -7.10 -33.63 3.47
N TYR A 489 -7.91 -34.37 4.21
CA TYR A 489 -8.74 -33.80 5.27
C TYR A 489 -7.93 -33.20 6.41
N ASN A 490 -6.83 -33.83 6.83
CA ASN A 490 -5.95 -33.29 7.87
C ASN A 490 -5.39 -31.92 7.50
N ARG A 491 -4.93 -31.75 6.25
CA ARG A 491 -4.38 -30.47 5.79
C ARG A 491 -5.46 -29.39 5.69
N ALA A 492 -6.65 -29.74 5.22
CA ALA A 492 -7.80 -28.82 5.18
C ALA A 492 -8.26 -28.41 6.58
N GLU A 493 -8.34 -29.37 7.51
CA GLU A 493 -8.72 -29.12 8.90
C GLU A 493 -7.72 -28.20 9.61
N LYS A 494 -6.40 -28.39 9.37
CA LYS A 494 -5.36 -27.48 9.86
C LYS A 494 -5.63 -26.04 9.43
N VAL A 495 -5.89 -25.82 8.13
CA VAL A 495 -6.17 -24.49 7.60
C VAL A 495 -7.47 -23.92 8.19
N ARG A 496 -8.52 -24.72 8.33
CA ARG A 496 -9.79 -24.29 8.94
C ARG A 496 -9.62 -23.81 10.39
N ARG A 497 -8.80 -24.52 11.19
CA ARG A 497 -8.53 -24.19 12.60
C ARG A 497 -7.66 -22.95 12.80
N ILE A 498 -7.13 -22.37 11.74
CA ILE A 498 -6.46 -21.06 11.83
C ILE A 498 -7.46 -19.98 12.26
N ALA A 499 -8.75 -20.12 11.91
CA ALA A 499 -9.80 -19.22 12.38
C ALA A 499 -9.94 -19.21 13.92
N ASP A 500 -9.43 -20.23 14.62
CA ASP A 500 -9.39 -20.24 16.10
C ASP A 500 -8.40 -19.21 16.67
N MET A 501 -7.47 -18.71 15.86
CA MET A 501 -6.48 -17.70 16.24
C MET A 501 -6.99 -16.28 16.07
N TYR A 502 -8.08 -16.08 15.34
CA TYR A 502 -8.52 -14.76 14.94
C TYR A 502 -9.21 -14.04 16.10
N PRO A 503 -8.99 -12.73 16.26
CA PRO A 503 -9.90 -11.90 17.04
C PRO A 503 -11.28 -11.91 16.39
N LYS A 504 -12.29 -11.50 17.15
CA LYS A 504 -13.64 -11.28 16.59
C LYS A 504 -13.58 -10.22 15.50
N GLN A 505 -14.27 -10.48 14.39
CA GLN A 505 -14.49 -9.56 13.28
C GLN A 505 -15.25 -8.34 13.80
N GLU A 506 -14.63 -7.17 13.62
CA GLU A 506 -15.19 -5.91 14.05
C GLU A 506 -16.25 -5.42 13.04
N THR A 507 -17.35 -4.90 13.57
CA THR A 507 -18.36 -4.18 12.79
C THR A 507 -18.57 -2.82 13.43
N MET A 508 -18.55 -1.77 12.62
CA MET A 508 -18.74 -0.38 13.01
C MET A 508 -20.15 0.06 12.63
N GLY A 509 -20.71 1.03 13.36
CA GLY A 509 -22.10 1.46 13.19
C GLY A 509 -23.06 0.68 14.08
N LYS A 510 -24.33 0.59 13.66
CA LYS A 510 -25.35 -0.14 14.41
C LYS A 510 -25.09 -1.65 14.35
N GLU A 511 -25.31 -2.36 15.46
CA GLU A 511 -25.13 -3.83 15.51
C GLU A 511 -26.05 -4.61 14.57
N LYS A 512 -27.19 -4.02 14.21
CA LYS A 512 -28.18 -4.53 13.26
C LYS A 512 -28.85 -3.34 12.58
N GLY A 513 -29.27 -3.49 11.33
CA GLY A 513 -29.79 -2.35 10.59
C GLY A 513 -30.09 -2.62 9.13
N LYS A 514 -30.29 -1.54 8.38
CA LYS A 514 -30.71 -1.62 6.98
C LYS A 514 -29.58 -2.07 6.05
N LEU A 515 -28.41 -1.45 6.16
CA LEU A 515 -27.31 -1.65 5.23
C LEU A 515 -26.00 -2.04 5.95
N LEU A 516 -25.45 -3.21 5.61
CA LEU A 516 -24.06 -3.57 5.91
C LEU A 516 -23.21 -3.35 4.68
N VAL A 517 -22.21 -2.47 4.77
CA VAL A 517 -21.18 -2.32 3.75
C VAL A 517 -19.97 -3.16 4.11
N ILE A 518 -19.51 -3.96 3.16
CA ILE A 518 -18.38 -4.86 3.29
C ILE A 518 -17.25 -4.38 2.37
N GLY A 519 -16.07 -4.22 2.96
CA GLY A 519 -14.82 -4.01 2.23
C GLY A 519 -13.78 -5.07 2.55
N TRP A 520 -12.70 -5.09 1.77
CA TRP A 520 -11.50 -5.86 2.06
C TRP A 520 -10.29 -5.21 1.37
N GLY A 521 -9.08 -5.52 1.85
CA GLY A 521 -7.84 -4.99 1.29
C GLY A 521 -7.74 -3.45 1.34
N GLY A 522 -7.00 -2.83 0.40
CA GLY A 522 -6.77 -1.39 0.36
C GLY A 522 -7.98 -0.50 0.06
N SER A 523 -9.16 -1.09 -0.18
CA SER A 523 -10.41 -0.33 -0.33
C SER A 523 -10.96 0.22 1.00
N LYS A 524 -10.51 -0.31 2.15
CA LYS A 524 -10.98 0.06 3.51
C LYS A 524 -11.06 1.56 3.71
N GLY A 525 -10.01 2.31 3.39
CA GLY A 525 -9.93 3.73 3.69
C GLY A 525 -11.06 4.55 3.03
N ALA A 526 -11.38 4.27 1.76
CA ALA A 526 -12.43 4.96 1.03
C ALA A 526 -13.82 4.56 1.52
N ILE A 527 -14.04 3.25 1.72
CA ILE A 527 -15.31 2.71 2.21
C ILE A 527 -15.61 3.23 3.62
N TYR A 528 -14.64 3.14 4.53
CA TYR A 528 -14.76 3.62 5.90
C TYR A 528 -15.07 5.13 5.92
N THR A 529 -14.37 5.93 5.13
CA THR A 529 -14.62 7.39 5.07
C THR A 529 -16.04 7.69 4.58
N ALA A 530 -16.51 7.01 3.53
CA ALA A 530 -17.87 7.16 3.03
C ALA A 530 -18.93 6.72 4.05
N PHE A 531 -18.68 5.61 4.75
CA PHE A 531 -19.50 5.10 5.83
C PHE A 531 -19.58 6.11 6.98
N SER A 532 -18.45 6.54 7.55
CA SER A 532 -18.40 7.44 8.71
C SER A 532 -19.09 8.77 8.43
N GLU A 533 -18.90 9.35 7.24
CA GLU A 533 -19.57 10.62 6.87
C GLU A 533 -21.10 10.49 6.72
N LEU A 534 -21.63 9.28 6.49
CA LEU A 534 -23.09 9.02 6.48
C LEU A 534 -23.61 8.62 7.85
N GLU A 535 -22.84 7.82 8.61
CA GLU A 535 -23.15 7.47 9.99
C GLU A 535 -23.27 8.72 10.87
N GLU A 536 -22.34 9.67 10.76
CA GLU A 536 -22.40 10.97 11.45
C GLU A 536 -23.67 11.77 11.14
N LYS A 537 -24.31 11.50 9.99
CA LYS A 537 -25.60 12.10 9.59
C LYS A 537 -26.81 11.28 10.05
N GLY A 538 -26.61 10.22 10.81
CA GLY A 538 -27.65 9.36 11.35
C GLY A 538 -28.16 8.28 10.39
N ALA A 539 -27.42 7.97 9.31
CA ALA A 539 -27.81 6.90 8.39
C ALA A 539 -27.85 5.53 9.07
N ASP A 540 -28.78 4.67 8.66
CA ASP A 540 -28.89 3.27 9.15
C ASP A 540 -27.93 2.35 8.39
N ILE A 541 -26.64 2.54 8.66
CA ILE A 541 -25.54 1.90 7.96
C ILE A 541 -24.55 1.31 8.97
N ALA A 542 -23.96 0.18 8.61
CA ALA A 542 -22.85 -0.45 9.30
C ALA A 542 -21.73 -0.78 8.31
N PHE A 543 -20.52 -0.94 8.83
CA PHE A 543 -19.34 -1.26 8.03
C PHE A 543 -18.51 -2.35 8.68
N THR A 544 -18.05 -3.31 7.88
CA THR A 544 -17.02 -4.26 8.29
C THR A 544 -15.98 -4.45 7.19
N ASN A 545 -14.72 -4.54 7.58
CA ASN A 545 -13.61 -4.82 6.66
C ASN A 545 -13.02 -6.20 6.95
N PHE A 546 -13.05 -7.10 5.97
CA PHE A 546 -12.40 -8.39 6.12
C PHE A 546 -10.90 -8.29 5.82
N ASN A 547 -10.11 -8.73 6.80
CA ASN A 547 -8.68 -8.91 6.67
C ASN A 547 -8.31 -10.39 6.65
N TYR A 548 -9.00 -11.20 7.44
CA TYR A 548 -8.96 -12.65 7.32
C TYR A 548 -9.92 -13.08 6.22
N ILE A 549 -9.39 -13.64 5.13
CA ILE A 549 -10.16 -13.99 3.93
C ILE A 549 -10.43 -15.48 3.89
N PHE A 550 -9.39 -16.31 4.06
CA PHE A 550 -9.52 -17.77 4.07
C PHE A 550 -8.62 -18.38 5.16
N PRO A 551 -9.18 -19.13 6.12
CA PRO A 551 -10.62 -19.22 6.41
C PRO A 551 -11.23 -17.86 6.80
N LEU A 552 -12.56 -17.74 6.73
CA LEU A 552 -13.27 -16.57 7.23
C LEU A 552 -13.35 -16.60 8.77
N PRO A 553 -13.51 -15.43 9.43
CA PRO A 553 -13.84 -15.37 10.85
C PRO A 553 -15.13 -16.13 11.20
N LYS A 554 -15.21 -16.73 12.38
CA LYS A 554 -16.28 -17.69 12.75
C LYS A 554 -17.66 -17.05 12.83
N GLU A 555 -17.71 -15.79 13.26
CA GLU A 555 -18.91 -14.98 13.41
C GLU A 555 -19.39 -14.35 12.08
N THR A 556 -18.76 -14.65 10.94
CA THR A 556 -19.15 -14.06 9.65
C THR A 556 -20.63 -14.29 9.35
N GLU A 557 -21.14 -15.51 9.49
CA GLU A 557 -22.56 -15.82 9.28
C GLU A 557 -23.48 -15.00 10.20
N GLU A 558 -23.11 -14.90 11.48
CA GLU A 558 -23.87 -14.14 12.48
C GLU A 558 -23.92 -12.65 12.12
N ILE A 559 -22.81 -12.08 11.65
CA ILE A 559 -22.73 -10.67 11.23
C ILE A 559 -23.62 -10.43 10.02
N LEU A 560 -23.52 -11.29 8.99
CA LEU A 560 -24.30 -11.15 7.76
C LEU A 560 -25.81 -11.21 8.02
N GLY A 561 -26.25 -12.06 8.96
CA GLY A 561 -27.67 -12.20 9.31
C GLY A 561 -28.29 -11.04 10.10
N LYS A 562 -27.52 -10.02 10.48
CA LYS A 562 -28.02 -8.87 11.26
C LYS A 562 -28.55 -7.71 10.40
N TYR A 563 -28.46 -7.80 9.08
CA TYR A 563 -28.77 -6.67 8.19
C TYR A 563 -29.67 -7.07 7.02
N ASP A 564 -30.56 -6.14 6.63
CA ASP A 564 -31.52 -6.38 5.55
C ASP A 564 -30.83 -6.43 4.17
N THR A 565 -29.82 -5.59 3.97
CA THR A 565 -29.04 -5.50 2.74
C THR A 565 -27.54 -5.59 3.02
N ILE A 566 -26.85 -6.44 2.28
CA ILE A 566 -25.39 -6.56 2.32
C ILE A 566 -24.83 -6.02 1.00
N LEU A 567 -23.97 -5.01 1.06
CA LEU A 567 -23.27 -4.43 -0.10
C LEU A 567 -21.77 -4.71 0.00
N VAL A 568 -21.23 -5.45 -0.96
CA VAL A 568 -19.79 -5.72 -1.07
C VAL A 568 -19.18 -4.73 -2.06
N CYS A 569 -18.18 -3.97 -1.60
CA CYS A 569 -17.45 -2.99 -2.40
C CYS A 569 -16.04 -3.48 -2.69
N GLU A 570 -15.69 -3.63 -3.97
CA GLU A 570 -14.38 -4.17 -4.35
C GLU A 570 -13.85 -3.60 -5.67
N LEU A 571 -12.52 -3.46 -5.76
CA LEU A 571 -11.81 -3.00 -6.97
C LEU A 571 -11.56 -4.17 -7.94
N ASN A 572 -12.60 -4.95 -8.21
CA ASN A 572 -12.62 -6.06 -9.16
C ASN A 572 -14.09 -6.34 -9.59
N SER A 573 -14.36 -7.46 -10.25
CA SER A 573 -15.69 -7.82 -10.76
C SER A 573 -16.62 -8.57 -9.79
N GLY A 574 -16.30 -8.66 -8.50
CA GLY A 574 -17.11 -9.36 -7.50
C GLY A 574 -16.47 -10.57 -6.83
N GLN A 575 -15.14 -10.70 -6.83
CA GLN A 575 -14.47 -11.94 -6.40
C GLN A 575 -14.73 -12.30 -4.94
N PHE A 576 -14.78 -11.30 -4.04
CA PHE A 576 -15.05 -11.56 -2.63
C PHE A 576 -16.53 -11.82 -2.39
N ALA A 577 -17.43 -11.10 -3.07
CA ALA A 577 -18.86 -11.39 -3.02
C ALA A 577 -19.18 -12.83 -3.49
N ASP A 578 -18.51 -13.30 -4.55
CA ASP A 578 -18.68 -14.67 -5.05
C ASP A 578 -18.17 -15.73 -4.07
N TYR A 579 -17.04 -15.44 -3.41
CA TYR A 579 -16.52 -16.29 -2.35
C TYR A 579 -17.47 -16.33 -1.14
N LEU A 580 -17.98 -15.18 -0.68
CA LEU A 580 -18.98 -15.12 0.38
C LEU A 580 -20.25 -15.90 0.01
N ARG A 581 -20.74 -15.77 -1.23
CA ARG A 581 -21.90 -16.53 -1.72
C ARG A 581 -21.66 -18.05 -1.72
N THR A 582 -20.42 -18.47 -1.96
CA THR A 582 -20.04 -19.88 -1.89
C THR A 582 -20.04 -20.39 -0.44
N GLN A 583 -19.59 -19.56 0.52
CA GLN A 583 -19.53 -19.94 1.94
C GLN A 583 -20.91 -19.84 2.64
N PHE A 584 -21.72 -18.85 2.28
CA PHE A 584 -23.01 -18.54 2.90
C PHE A 584 -24.09 -18.24 1.83
N PRO A 585 -24.55 -19.25 1.08
CA PRO A 585 -25.50 -19.07 -0.02
C PRO A 585 -26.90 -18.60 0.42
N GLN A 586 -27.20 -18.62 1.72
CA GLN A 586 -28.46 -18.16 2.29
C GLN A 586 -28.63 -16.64 2.27
N PHE A 587 -27.54 -15.87 2.09
CA PHE A 587 -27.58 -14.40 2.04
C PHE A 587 -27.51 -13.88 0.59
N SER A 588 -28.08 -12.70 0.37
CA SER A 588 -27.98 -11.98 -0.89
C SER A 588 -26.95 -10.85 -0.79
N TYR A 589 -26.03 -10.80 -1.75
CA TYR A 589 -24.93 -9.83 -1.79
C TYR A 589 -25.12 -8.86 -2.95
N GLN A 590 -25.46 -7.61 -2.64
CA GLN A 590 -25.36 -6.51 -3.58
C GLN A 590 -23.89 -6.17 -3.81
N GLN A 591 -23.55 -5.65 -4.98
CA GLN A 591 -22.16 -5.41 -5.38
C GLN A 591 -21.97 -3.97 -5.86
N TYR A 592 -20.88 -3.34 -5.42
CA TYR A 592 -20.35 -2.11 -6.00
C TYR A 592 -18.90 -2.34 -6.44
N ASN A 593 -18.77 -2.59 -7.75
CA ASN A 593 -17.54 -3.08 -8.36
C ASN A 593 -16.89 -1.99 -9.21
N LYS A 594 -15.59 -1.77 -9.06
CA LYS A 594 -14.83 -0.82 -9.88
C LYS A 594 -13.61 -1.47 -10.52
N VAL A 595 -13.68 -1.67 -11.84
CA VAL A 595 -12.61 -2.25 -12.67
C VAL A 595 -12.03 -1.16 -13.57
N GLN A 596 -11.46 -0.14 -12.93
CA GLN A 596 -10.94 1.06 -13.61
C GLN A 596 -9.46 1.32 -13.31
N ALA A 597 -8.79 0.37 -12.63
CA ALA A 597 -7.40 0.49 -12.20
C ALA A 597 -7.12 1.80 -11.41
N GLN A 598 -8.09 2.19 -10.59
CA GLN A 598 -8.10 3.40 -9.77
C GLN A 598 -8.79 3.09 -8.43
N PRO A 599 -8.36 3.73 -7.32
CA PRO A 599 -9.06 3.60 -6.06
C PRO A 599 -10.50 4.14 -6.16
N PHE A 600 -11.34 3.74 -5.21
CA PHE A 600 -12.65 4.36 -5.04
C PHE A 600 -12.52 5.84 -4.67
N MET A 601 -13.44 6.64 -5.19
CA MET A 601 -13.76 7.95 -4.64
C MET A 601 -14.74 7.78 -3.47
N VAL A 602 -14.62 8.61 -2.45
CA VAL A 602 -15.55 8.67 -1.32
C VAL A 602 -16.93 9.10 -1.83
N SER A 603 -16.97 10.07 -2.76
CA SER A 603 -18.20 10.59 -3.34
C SER A 603 -19.03 9.54 -4.10
N GLU A 604 -18.40 8.68 -4.89
CA GLU A 604 -19.11 7.61 -5.61
C GLU A 604 -19.66 6.55 -4.65
N LEU A 605 -18.92 6.21 -3.60
CA LEU A 605 -19.37 5.26 -2.57
C LEU A 605 -20.58 5.83 -1.81
N LYS A 606 -20.52 7.10 -1.40
CA LYS A 606 -21.65 7.76 -0.71
C LYS A 606 -22.90 7.81 -1.58
N ALA A 607 -22.76 8.09 -2.88
CA ALA A 607 -23.88 8.05 -3.81
C ALA A 607 -24.52 6.66 -3.83
N LYS A 608 -23.69 5.60 -3.92
CA LYS A 608 -24.19 4.22 -3.90
C LYS A 608 -24.82 3.84 -2.57
N PHE A 609 -24.24 4.24 -1.44
CA PHE A 609 -24.77 3.90 -0.12
C PHE A 609 -26.14 4.56 0.12
N ASN A 610 -26.32 5.82 -0.29
CA ASN A 610 -27.62 6.47 -0.24
C ASN A 610 -28.65 5.76 -1.13
N GLU A 611 -28.27 5.35 -2.35
CA GLU A 611 -29.15 4.55 -3.23
C GLU A 611 -29.64 3.26 -2.54
N MET A 612 -28.75 2.53 -1.86
CA MET A 612 -29.10 1.31 -1.12
C MET A 612 -29.92 1.57 0.15
N LEU A 613 -29.75 2.74 0.77
CA LEU A 613 -30.54 3.17 1.93
C LEU A 613 -31.94 3.67 1.55
N GLU A 614 -32.17 4.03 0.29
CA GLU A 614 -33.48 4.46 -0.23
C GLU A 614 -34.29 3.29 -0.82
N ALA A 615 -33.62 2.26 -1.36
CA ALA A 615 -34.22 1.00 -1.82
C ALA A 615 -34.88 0.22 -0.66
#